data_AF-Q7P939-F1
#
_entry.id   AF-Q7P939-F1
#
_cell.length_a   1.000
_cell.length_b   1.000
_cell.length_c   1.000
_cell.angle_alpha   90.00
_cell.angle_beta   90.00
_cell.angle_gamma   90.00
#
_symmetry.space_group_name_H-M   'P 1'
#
loop_
_entity.id
_entity.type
_entity.pdbx_description
1 polymer ?
#
loop_
_entity_poly.entity_id
_entity_poly.type
_entity_poly.pdbx_seq_one_letter_code
_entity_poly.pdbx_strand_id
1 'polypeptide(L)'
;MTIMSGGFGLCGIPENLINALLKSNVQNLTVISNNCGVDNFGLGLLLQTKQIKKMISSYVGENKIFEQQYLDKVLELELNPQGILAERIRAAGMEIPAFYTKTGIGTIVEEGKKTKEFNGKKYIMETALQADLAIIKGFKADAAT
;
A
#
# COMPACT_ATOMS: atom_id res chain seq x y z
N MET A 1 3.83 12.59 4.78
CA MET A 1 2.54 12.48 4.10
C MET A 1 2.33 11.04 3.71
N THR A 2 1.12 10.52 3.92
CA THR A 2 0.70 9.18 3.51
C THR A 2 -0.21 9.28 2.29
N ILE A 3 0.13 8.56 1.22
CA ILE A 3 -0.62 8.57 -0.04
C ILE A 3 -1.12 7.15 -0.33
N MET A 4 -2.41 7.00 -0.61
CA MET A 4 -2.94 5.81 -1.26
C MET A 4 -2.88 5.96 -2.78
N SER A 5 -2.37 4.94 -3.47
CA SER A 5 -2.35 4.90 -4.93
C SER A 5 -3.14 3.70 -5.45
N GLY A 6 -4.08 3.97 -6.35
CA GLY A 6 -4.79 2.91 -7.08
C GLY A 6 -3.91 2.21 -8.11
N GLY A 7 -4.37 1.02 -8.54
CA GLY A 7 -3.79 0.21 -9.61
C GLY A 7 -3.32 -1.18 -9.15
N PHE A 8 -3.13 -2.06 -10.12
CA PHE A 8 -2.61 -3.42 -9.94
C PHE A 8 -1.54 -3.70 -11.00
N GLY A 9 -0.29 -3.90 -10.58
CA GLY A 9 0.86 -3.84 -11.48
C GLY A 9 0.91 -2.49 -12.20
N LEU A 10 0.72 -2.50 -13.52
CA LEU A 10 0.62 -1.30 -14.36
C LEU A 10 -0.80 -1.01 -14.87
N CYS A 11 -1.79 -1.79 -14.45
CA CYS A 11 -3.18 -1.62 -14.85
C CYS A 11 -3.90 -0.67 -13.88
N GLY A 12 -4.61 0.33 -14.42
CA GLY A 12 -5.41 1.26 -13.62
C GLY A 12 -4.61 2.19 -12.71
N ILE A 13 -3.35 2.46 -13.04
CA ILE A 13 -2.50 3.39 -12.28
C ILE A 13 -2.74 4.85 -12.71
N PRO A 14 -2.67 5.83 -11.78
CA PRO A 14 -2.86 7.24 -12.09
C PRO A 14 -1.56 7.90 -12.61
N GLU A 15 -1.09 7.52 -13.79
CA GLU A 15 0.22 7.90 -14.37
C GLU A 15 0.50 9.41 -14.35
N ASN A 16 -0.49 10.24 -14.72
CA ASN A 16 -0.33 11.69 -14.75
C ASN A 16 -0.13 12.28 -13.34
N LEU A 17 -0.84 11.75 -12.34
CA LEU A 17 -0.70 12.19 -10.94
C LEU A 17 0.62 11.70 -10.35
N ILE A 18 1.06 10.49 -10.69
CA ILE A 18 2.38 9.97 -10.31
C ILE A 18 3.49 10.86 -10.89
N ASN A 19 3.39 11.23 -12.16
CA ASN A 19 4.34 12.16 -12.79
C ASN A 19 4.32 13.56 -12.16
N ALA A 20 3.15 14.04 -11.71
CA ALA A 20 3.05 15.30 -10.97
C ALA A 20 3.74 15.21 -9.60
N LEU A 21 3.54 14.10 -8.87
CA LEU A 21 4.26 13.84 -7.60
C LEU A 21 5.77 13.77 -7.82
N LEU A 22 6.22 13.08 -8.88
CA LEU A 22 7.64 13.02 -9.25
C LEU A 22 8.22 14.43 -9.44
N LYS A 23 7.55 15.26 -10.25
CA LYS A 23 7.98 16.65 -10.51
C LYS A 23 7.94 17.55 -9.27
N SER A 24 7.00 17.31 -8.36
CA SER A 24 6.91 18.09 -7.11
C SER A 24 8.11 17.86 -6.18
N ASN A 25 8.85 16.76 -6.38
CA ASN A 25 10.01 16.37 -5.58
C ASN A 25 9.71 16.27 -4.06
N VAL A 26 8.45 16.09 -3.67
CA VAL A 26 8.07 15.87 -2.28
C VAL A 26 8.72 14.58 -1.76
N GLN A 27 9.36 14.67 -0.60
CA GLN A 27 10.16 13.60 -0.01
C GLN A 27 9.43 12.95 1.18
N ASN A 28 9.98 11.84 1.66
CA ASN A 28 9.52 11.15 2.86
C ASN A 28 8.06 10.69 2.80
N LEU A 29 7.62 10.23 1.63
CA LEU A 29 6.28 9.68 1.45
C LEU A 29 6.15 8.30 2.09
N THR A 30 5.01 8.08 2.76
CA THR A 30 4.51 6.72 3.01
C THR A 30 3.48 6.41 1.93
N VAL A 31 3.68 5.35 1.17
CA VAL A 31 2.79 5.00 0.05
C VAL A 31 2.11 3.66 0.32
N ILE A 32 0.79 3.66 0.22
CA ILE A 32 -0.07 2.49 0.36
C ILE A 32 -0.56 2.12 -1.04
N SER A 33 -0.16 0.96 -1.54
CA SER A 33 -0.52 0.49 -2.88
C SER A 33 -0.33 -1.01 -2.99
N ASN A 34 -1.08 -1.70 -3.86
CA ASN A 34 -0.91 -3.13 -4.06
C ASN A 34 0.53 -3.49 -4.47
N ASN A 35 1.07 -2.71 -5.41
CA ASN A 35 2.44 -2.81 -5.94
C ASN A 35 3.07 -1.43 -6.06
N CYS A 36 4.38 -1.40 -6.36
CA CYS A 36 5.10 -0.17 -6.69
C CYS A 36 5.29 0.05 -8.20
N GLY A 37 4.59 -0.70 -9.06
CA GLY A 37 4.89 -0.70 -10.50
C GLY A 37 6.29 -1.28 -10.79
N VAL A 38 6.88 -0.90 -11.91
CA VAL A 38 8.19 -1.39 -12.38
C VAL A 38 9.23 -0.28 -12.33
N ASP A 39 10.51 -0.62 -12.50
CA ASP A 39 11.62 0.33 -12.34
C ASP A 39 11.38 1.67 -13.06
N ASN A 40 10.93 1.65 -14.31
CA ASN A 40 10.77 2.84 -15.16
C ASN A 40 9.31 3.28 -15.38
N PHE A 41 8.34 2.77 -14.61
CA PHE A 41 6.92 3.14 -14.80
C PHE A 41 6.06 2.93 -13.56
N GLY A 42 5.05 3.80 -13.38
CA GLY A 42 4.25 3.83 -12.17
C GLY A 42 5.02 4.39 -10.97
N LEU A 43 4.71 3.90 -9.76
CA LEU A 43 5.32 4.40 -8.52
C LEU A 43 6.84 4.15 -8.44
N GLY A 44 7.39 3.23 -9.24
CA GLY A 44 8.82 2.93 -9.30
C GLY A 44 9.66 4.15 -9.68
N LEU A 45 9.08 5.09 -10.43
CA LEU A 45 9.70 6.38 -10.72
C LEU A 45 10.05 7.17 -9.44
N LEU A 46 9.19 7.10 -8.42
CA LEU A 46 9.40 7.79 -7.14
C LEU A 46 10.44 7.07 -6.25
N LEU A 47 10.69 5.77 -6.49
CA LEU A 47 11.79 5.06 -5.84
C LEU A 47 13.14 5.50 -6.40
N GLN A 48 13.23 5.75 -7.71
CA GLN A 48 14.47 6.24 -8.33
C GLN A 48 14.94 7.57 -7.71
N THR A 49 14.00 8.47 -7.45
CA THR A 49 14.25 9.77 -6.82
C THR A 49 14.22 9.74 -5.28
N LYS A 50 14.07 8.55 -4.68
CA LYS A 50 14.01 8.32 -3.22
C LYS A 50 12.92 9.13 -2.49
N GLN A 51 11.85 9.50 -3.20
CA GLN A 51 10.73 10.24 -2.63
C GLN A 51 9.90 9.40 -1.65
N ILE A 52 9.92 8.07 -1.80
CA ILE A 52 9.22 7.14 -0.92
C ILE A 52 10.16 6.66 0.18
N LYS A 53 9.76 6.93 1.44
CA LYS A 53 10.44 6.42 2.64
C LYS A 53 9.87 5.08 3.08
N LYS A 54 8.55 4.89 2.98
CA LYS A 54 7.86 3.66 3.41
C LYS A 54 6.85 3.20 2.37
N MET A 55 6.84 1.90 2.08
CA MET A 55 5.80 1.23 1.30
C MET A 55 4.98 0.31 2.20
N ILE A 56 3.66 0.39 2.07
CA ILE A 56 2.71 -0.59 2.62
C ILE A 56 2.07 -1.28 1.42
N SER A 57 2.55 -2.51 1.14
CA SER A 57 2.26 -3.21 -0.11
C SER A 57 1.90 -4.67 0.12
N SER A 58 1.32 -5.32 -0.88
CA SER A 58 1.10 -6.76 -0.85
C SER A 58 2.07 -7.56 -1.70
N TYR A 59 2.70 -6.93 -2.68
CA TYR A 59 3.65 -7.60 -3.56
C TYR A 59 4.66 -6.61 -4.14
N VAL A 60 5.93 -6.96 -4.08
CA VAL A 60 7.06 -6.12 -4.52
C VAL A 60 7.38 -6.29 -6.00
N GLY A 61 7.23 -7.52 -6.55
CA GLY A 61 7.96 -8.03 -7.72
C GLY A 61 7.97 -7.17 -9.00
N GLU A 62 8.96 -7.46 -9.85
CA GLU A 62 9.38 -6.73 -11.06
C GLU A 62 9.95 -5.31 -10.82
N ASN A 63 10.52 -5.06 -9.65
CA ASN A 63 11.20 -3.81 -9.33
C ASN A 63 12.52 -4.06 -8.58
N LYS A 64 13.65 -4.04 -9.29
CA LYS A 64 14.97 -4.32 -8.70
C LYS A 64 15.39 -3.21 -7.75
N ILE A 65 14.99 -1.97 -8.04
CA ILE A 65 15.30 -0.81 -7.20
C ILE A 65 14.60 -0.95 -5.85
N PHE A 66 13.34 -1.39 -5.85
CA PHE A 66 12.59 -1.67 -4.63
C PHE A 66 13.30 -2.70 -3.78
N GLU A 67 13.59 -3.87 -4.35
CA GLU A 67 14.25 -4.97 -3.63
C GLU A 67 15.57 -4.51 -3.03
N GLN A 68 16.41 -3.84 -3.82
CA GLN A 68 17.69 -3.33 -3.36
C GLN A 68 17.53 -2.29 -2.23
N GLN A 69 16.65 -1.29 -2.39
CA GLN A 69 16.44 -0.27 -1.36
C GLN A 69 15.87 -0.85 -0.06
N TYR A 70 15.04 -1.89 -0.14
CA TYR A 70 14.56 -2.60 1.05
C TYR A 70 15.70 -3.35 1.76
N LEU A 71 16.52 -4.10 1.02
CA LEU A 71 17.68 -4.82 1.58
C LEU A 71 18.71 -3.87 2.19
N ASP A 72 18.93 -2.71 1.57
CA ASP A 72 19.83 -1.65 2.03
C ASP A 72 19.23 -0.81 3.17
N LYS A 73 17.99 -1.10 3.61
CA LYS A 73 17.26 -0.35 4.65
C LYS A 73 17.05 1.13 4.31
N VAL A 74 17.09 1.48 3.03
CA VAL A 74 16.76 2.82 2.50
C VAL A 74 15.24 2.99 2.44
N LEU A 75 14.52 1.92 2.11
CA LEU A 75 13.06 1.86 2.02
C LEU A 75 12.49 0.98 3.13
N GLU A 76 11.60 1.54 3.95
CA GLU A 76 10.81 0.76 4.91
C GLU A 76 9.69 0.00 4.17
N LEU A 77 9.50 -1.29 4.48
CA LEU A 77 8.43 -2.10 3.89
C LEU A 77 7.55 -2.73 4.97
N GLU A 78 6.24 -2.53 4.85
CA GLU A 78 5.23 -3.28 5.58
C GLU A 78 4.48 -4.18 4.58
N LEU A 79 4.85 -5.45 4.54
CA LEU A 79 4.23 -6.42 3.63
C LEU A 79 2.93 -6.97 4.23
N ASN A 80 1.85 -6.87 3.45
CA ASN A 80 0.50 -7.25 3.86
C ASN A 80 -0.07 -8.28 2.89
N PRO A 81 -0.70 -9.38 3.33
CA PRO A 81 -1.52 -10.19 2.44
C PRO A 81 -2.53 -9.32 1.69
N GLN A 82 -2.70 -9.52 0.39
CA GLN A 82 -3.49 -8.61 -0.47
C GLN A 82 -4.91 -8.38 0.04
N GLY A 83 -5.59 -9.44 0.47
CA GLY A 83 -6.94 -9.33 1.05
C GLY A 83 -6.98 -8.53 2.35
N ILE A 84 -5.92 -8.61 3.17
CA ILE A 84 -5.78 -7.78 4.37
C ILE A 84 -5.55 -6.32 3.99
N LEU A 85 -4.64 -6.04 3.04
CA LEU A 85 -4.38 -4.68 2.57
C LEU A 85 -5.67 -4.00 2.08
N ALA A 86 -6.43 -4.69 1.22
CA ALA A 86 -7.71 -4.19 0.71
C ALA A 86 -8.71 -3.93 1.84
N GLU A 87 -8.85 -4.87 2.78
CA GLU A 87 -9.81 -4.74 3.88
C GLU A 87 -9.40 -3.64 4.89
N ARG A 88 -8.11 -3.44 5.14
CA ARG A 88 -7.60 -2.34 5.97
C ARG A 88 -7.90 -0.97 5.36
N ILE A 89 -7.79 -0.83 4.03
CA ILE A 89 -8.19 0.39 3.31
C ILE A 89 -9.71 0.59 3.40
N ARG A 90 -10.49 -0.47 3.11
CA ARG A 90 -11.96 -0.43 3.17
C ARG A 90 -12.46 -0.06 4.57
N ALA A 91 -11.88 -0.65 5.61
CA ALA A 91 -12.21 -0.40 7.00
C ALA A 91 -12.02 1.08 7.37
N ALA A 92 -10.95 1.72 6.90
CA ALA A 92 -10.71 3.14 7.12
C ALA A 92 -11.80 4.03 6.50
N GLY A 93 -12.21 3.74 5.27
CA GLY A 93 -13.28 4.49 4.58
C GLY A 93 -14.67 4.31 5.22
N MET A 94 -14.84 3.35 6.12
CA MET A 94 -16.06 3.10 6.89
C MET A 94 -15.93 3.41 8.38
N GLU A 95 -14.82 4.02 8.80
CA GLU A 95 -14.52 4.29 10.21
C GLU A 95 -14.53 3.04 11.11
N ILE A 96 -14.22 1.87 10.54
CA ILE A 96 -14.04 0.62 11.29
C ILE A 96 -12.58 0.59 11.78
N PRO A 97 -12.31 0.75 13.09
CA PRO A 97 -10.93 0.92 13.57
C PRO A 97 -10.09 -0.36 13.46
N ALA A 98 -10.74 -1.53 13.58
CA ALA A 98 -10.10 -2.83 13.49
C ALA A 98 -11.08 -3.92 13.08
N PHE A 99 -10.56 -4.99 12.48
CA PHE A 99 -11.32 -6.20 12.14
C PHE A 99 -10.50 -7.46 12.41
N TYR A 100 -11.15 -8.62 12.46
CA TYR A 100 -10.49 -9.91 12.65
C TYR A 100 -10.51 -10.74 11.36
N THR A 101 -9.37 -11.35 11.01
CA THR A 101 -9.24 -12.19 9.82
C THR A 101 -8.43 -13.46 10.11
N LYS A 102 -8.73 -14.54 9.38
CA LYS A 102 -7.98 -15.80 9.48
C LYS A 102 -6.68 -15.76 8.67
N THR A 103 -6.59 -14.87 7.69
CA THR A 103 -5.44 -14.74 6.80
C THR A 103 -4.18 -14.43 7.59
N GLY A 104 -3.14 -15.24 7.46
CA GLY A 104 -1.84 -15.04 8.14
C GLY A 104 -1.67 -15.79 9.46
N ILE A 105 -2.70 -16.48 9.97
CA ILE A 105 -2.56 -17.35 11.14
C ILE A 105 -1.51 -18.44 10.87
N GLY A 106 -0.57 -18.61 11.81
CA GLY A 106 0.54 -19.55 11.74
C GLY A 106 1.71 -19.09 10.85
N THR A 107 1.73 -17.84 10.41
CA THR A 107 2.81 -17.28 9.58
C THR A 107 3.43 -16.04 10.22
N ILE A 108 4.50 -15.51 9.64
CA ILE A 108 5.13 -14.26 10.06
C ILE A 108 4.16 -13.06 10.12
N VAL A 109 3.04 -13.13 9.40
CA VAL A 109 1.99 -12.08 9.43
C VAL A 109 1.30 -12.02 10.80
N GLU A 110 1.24 -13.12 11.54
CA GLU A 110 0.67 -13.17 12.90
C GLU A 110 1.57 -12.52 13.95
N GLU A 111 2.87 -12.46 13.73
CA GLU A 111 3.84 -12.04 14.73
C GLU A 111 3.56 -10.63 15.27
N GLY A 112 3.51 -10.50 16.60
CA GLY A 112 3.24 -9.22 17.27
C GLY A 112 1.79 -8.72 17.19
N LYS A 113 0.88 -9.43 16.52
CA LYS A 113 -0.54 -9.01 16.40
C LYS A 113 -1.43 -9.64 17.47
N LYS A 114 -2.46 -8.91 17.88
CA LYS A 114 -3.49 -9.44 18.79
C LYS A 114 -4.30 -10.51 18.07
N THR A 115 -4.66 -11.57 18.79
CA THR A 115 -5.50 -12.63 18.25
C THR A 115 -6.74 -12.85 19.11
N LYS A 116 -7.80 -13.38 18.51
CA LYS A 116 -9.04 -13.73 19.20
C LYS A 116 -9.63 -15.00 18.60
N GLU A 117 -10.24 -15.82 19.45
CA GLU A 117 -10.93 -17.03 19.01
C GLU A 117 -12.40 -16.74 18.72
N PHE A 118 -12.89 -17.26 17.60
CA PHE A 118 -14.30 -17.29 17.23
C PHE A 118 -14.63 -18.70 16.74
N ASN A 119 -15.60 -19.36 17.37
CA ASN A 119 -16.09 -20.69 16.98
C ASN A 119 -14.97 -21.75 16.85
N GLY A 120 -14.07 -21.83 17.84
CA GLY A 120 -12.96 -22.79 17.85
C GLY A 120 -11.83 -22.48 16.86
N LYS A 121 -11.83 -21.29 16.25
CA LYS A 121 -10.82 -20.86 15.27
C LYS A 121 -10.18 -19.55 15.69
N LYS A 122 -8.86 -19.46 15.57
CA LYS A 122 -8.05 -18.27 15.87
C LYS A 122 -8.07 -17.28 14.69
N TYR A 123 -8.13 -15.99 14.98
CA TYR A 123 -8.11 -14.88 14.01
C TYR A 123 -7.16 -13.78 14.49
N ILE A 124 -6.55 -13.07 13.55
CA ILE A 124 -5.65 -11.93 13.76
C ILE A 124 -6.46 -10.64 13.72
N MET A 125 -6.19 -9.72 14.65
CA MET A 125 -6.72 -8.36 14.61
C MET A 125 -5.86 -7.50 13.69
N GLU A 126 -6.48 -6.92 12.66
CA GLU A 126 -5.86 -5.95 11.75
C GLU A 126 -6.51 -4.57 11.96
N THR A 127 -5.75 -3.50 11.75
CA THR A 127 -6.21 -2.11 11.93
C THR A 127 -6.41 -1.40 10.60
N ALA A 128 -7.34 -0.44 10.57
CA ALA A 128 -7.59 0.40 9.41
C ALA A 128 -6.33 1.17 8.97
N LEU A 129 -6.18 1.36 7.65
CA LEU A 129 -5.13 2.18 7.04
C LEU A 129 -5.72 3.51 6.56
N GLN A 130 -5.24 4.62 7.11
CA GLN A 130 -5.61 5.97 6.68
C GLN A 130 -4.52 6.60 5.83
N ALA A 131 -4.90 7.57 4.99
CA ALA A 131 -3.98 8.35 4.17
C ALA A 131 -4.42 9.81 4.09
N ASP A 132 -3.47 10.72 3.89
CA ASP A 132 -3.72 12.15 3.72
C ASP A 132 -4.30 12.45 2.33
N LEU A 133 -3.97 11.62 1.34
CA LEU A 133 -4.36 11.78 -0.06
C LEU A 133 -4.57 10.41 -0.72
N ALA A 134 -5.56 10.32 -1.62
CA ALA A 134 -5.72 9.19 -2.53
C ALA A 134 -5.58 9.66 -3.99
N ILE A 135 -4.72 8.99 -4.76
CA ILE A 135 -4.58 9.19 -6.21
C ILE A 135 -5.16 7.96 -6.93
N ILE A 136 -6.12 8.19 -7.83
CA ILE A 136 -6.88 7.12 -8.50
C ILE A 136 -7.00 7.36 -10.00
N LYS A 137 -7.19 6.28 -10.76
CA LYS A 137 -7.51 6.31 -12.19
C LYS A 137 -8.99 5.98 -12.38
N GLY A 138 -9.75 6.93 -12.93
CA GLY A 138 -11.11 6.69 -13.43
C GLY A 138 -11.12 6.53 -14.95
N PHE A 139 -12.08 5.77 -15.48
CA PHE A 139 -12.36 5.71 -16.92
C PHE A 139 -13.19 6.92 -17.38
N LYS A 140 -14.18 7.31 -16.58
CA LYS A 140 -15.02 8.50 -16.75
C LYS A 140 -15.26 9.12 -15.37
N ALA A 141 -15.45 10.42 -15.33
CA ALA A 141 -15.86 11.18 -14.15
C ALA A 141 -16.77 12.33 -14.62
N ASP A 142 -17.74 12.71 -13.80
CA ASP A 142 -18.54 13.91 -13.99
C ASP A 142 -17.84 15.13 -13.37
N ALA A 143 -18.38 16.32 -13.64
CA ALA A 143 -17.95 17.51 -12.94
C ALA A 143 -18.51 17.50 -11.51
N ALA A 144 -17.75 18.06 -10.57
CA ALA A 144 -18.28 18.34 -9.24
C ALA A 144 -19.50 19.27 -9.38
N THR A 145 -20.60 18.91 -8.74
CA THR A 145 -21.82 19.72 -8.64
C THR A 145 -21.62 20.94 -7.77
#